data_AF-A0A973CPH3-F1
#
_entry.id   AF-A0A973CPH3-F1
#
_cell.length_a   1.000
_cell.length_b   1.000
_cell.length_c   1.000
_cell.angle_alpha   90.00
_cell.angle_beta   90.00
_cell.angle_gamma   90.00
#
_symmetry.space_group_name_H-M   'P 1'
#
loop_
_entity.id
_entity.type
_entity.pdbx_description
1 polymer ?
#
loop_
_entity_poly.entity_id
_entity_poly.type
_entity_poly.pdbx_seq_one_letter_code
_entity_poly.pdbx_strand_id
1 'polypeptide(L)'
;MIGGFLGAGKTTSVLKFAEYLQENEITVGIITNDQASNLVDSKIISTHGFDVEEIAGGCFCCRFESLKEAADKLSADTRPDVIIAEPVGSCTDLVATVSYPLRRIYGDNFSISPLSVLVDPIRARRILGLDEGKKFSPKVSYIYMKQMEEADLIVINKCDLLNDEQLCELHDALAETFPASEIIHCSARYSQGLEPWFAKILSTEKNYREAMTVDYQIYGEGEAELGWLNATLNVNEETYIDGNKLLVDIAIQIRDYLNDKDHQIAHLKMTLSPSELSTDLAVLNLVRNDMIPEESQSLQDDIMKGELIINLRAEADPDTLKNALAAMLEKNVKLEIKDLEHFSPSFPVPVHRDK
;
A
#
# COMPACT_ATOMS: atom_id res chain seq x y z
N MET A 1 -3.39 -10.12 8.37
CA MET A 1 -3.50 -8.94 7.50
C MET A 1 -2.38 -7.98 7.80
N ILE A 2 -1.77 -7.40 6.77
CA ILE A 2 -0.73 -6.37 6.88
C ILE A 2 -1.29 -5.07 6.28
N GLY A 3 -1.86 -4.22 7.14
CA GLY A 3 -2.43 -2.93 6.78
C GLY A 3 -1.46 -1.77 6.95
N GLY A 4 -1.97 -0.55 6.79
CA GLY A 4 -1.18 0.69 6.90
C GLY A 4 -1.49 1.68 5.80
N PHE A 5 -1.27 2.97 6.11
CA PHE A 5 -1.62 4.04 5.20
C PHE A 5 -0.86 3.97 3.86
N LEU A 6 -1.36 4.68 2.85
CA LEU A 6 -0.75 4.78 1.53
C LEU A 6 0.74 5.19 1.64
N GLY A 7 1.62 4.40 1.01
CA GLY A 7 3.07 4.62 1.03
C GLY A 7 3.80 4.14 2.29
N ALA A 8 3.15 3.45 3.24
CA ALA A 8 3.80 2.90 4.44
C ALA A 8 4.74 1.71 4.18
N GLY A 9 4.76 1.17 2.96
CA GLY A 9 5.61 0.02 2.58
C GLY A 9 4.96 -1.34 2.80
N LYS A 10 3.63 -1.44 2.62
CA LYS A 10 2.85 -2.69 2.74
C LYS A 10 3.34 -3.78 1.80
N THR A 11 3.30 -3.55 0.49
CA THR A 11 3.72 -4.52 -0.54
C THR A 11 5.12 -5.07 -0.29
N THR A 12 6.09 -4.19 0.02
CA THR A 12 7.48 -4.59 0.30
C THR A 12 7.54 -5.48 1.55
N SER A 13 6.76 -5.16 2.58
CA SER A 13 6.72 -5.95 3.81
C SER A 13 6.01 -7.30 3.62
N VAL A 14 4.95 -7.33 2.79
CA VAL A 14 4.25 -8.56 2.39
C VAL A 14 5.20 -9.50 1.66
N LEU A 15 5.97 -8.98 0.69
CA LEU A 15 7.00 -9.74 -0.02
C LEU A 15 8.04 -10.30 0.93
N LYS A 16 8.60 -9.47 1.81
CA LYS A 16 9.60 -9.90 2.79
C LYS A 16 9.07 -10.97 3.74
N PHE A 17 7.80 -10.88 4.12
CA PHE A 17 7.17 -11.91 4.94
C PHE A 17 6.94 -13.20 4.15
N ALA A 18 6.49 -13.11 2.90
CA ALA A 18 6.32 -14.28 2.04
C ALA A 18 7.65 -15.02 1.78
N GLU A 19 8.73 -14.27 1.50
CA GLU A 19 10.10 -14.80 1.39
C GLU A 19 10.53 -15.51 2.69
N TYR A 20 10.33 -14.87 3.85
CA TYR A 20 10.64 -15.45 5.15
C TYR A 20 9.87 -16.76 5.41
N LEU A 21 8.58 -16.82 5.04
CA LEU A 21 7.78 -18.04 5.17
C LEU A 21 8.32 -19.17 4.28
N GLN A 22 8.64 -18.86 3.03
CA GLN A 22 9.17 -19.83 2.07
C GLN A 22 10.55 -20.36 2.50
N GLU A 23 11.42 -19.51 3.04
CA GLU A 23 12.72 -19.92 3.61
C GLU A 23 12.55 -20.89 4.80
N ASN A 24 11.40 -20.83 5.48
CA ASN A 24 11.02 -21.73 6.56
C ASN A 24 10.09 -22.88 6.10
N GLU A 25 10.03 -23.14 4.78
CA GLU A 25 9.23 -24.20 4.16
C GLU A 25 7.70 -24.09 4.42
N ILE A 26 7.22 -22.88 4.70
CA ILE A 26 5.79 -22.57 4.89
C ILE A 26 5.22 -22.05 3.57
N THR A 27 4.18 -22.70 3.07
CA THR A 27 3.52 -22.30 1.81
C THR A 27 2.63 -21.07 2.02
N VAL A 28 2.66 -20.14 1.07
CA VAL A 28 2.00 -18.83 1.22
C VAL A 28 1.19 -18.47 -0.03
N GLY A 29 -0.04 -18.00 0.19
CA GLY A 29 -0.87 -17.34 -0.81
C GLY A 29 -1.06 -15.87 -0.45
N ILE A 30 -1.15 -14.99 -1.45
CA ILE A 30 -1.27 -13.55 -1.21
C ILE A 30 -2.55 -13.01 -1.83
N ILE A 31 -3.27 -12.17 -1.10
CA ILE A 31 -4.43 -11.43 -1.59
C ILE A 31 -4.14 -9.93 -1.49
N THR A 32 -4.05 -9.25 -2.62
CA THR A 32 -3.88 -7.79 -2.69
C THR A 32 -5.21 -7.11 -2.97
N ASN A 33 -5.34 -5.88 -2.46
CA ASN A 33 -6.55 -5.09 -2.65
C ASN A 33 -6.26 -3.61 -2.86
N ASP A 34 -6.91 -3.04 -3.87
CA ASP A 34 -6.98 -1.61 -4.12
C ASP A 34 -8.36 -1.27 -4.71
N GLN A 35 -8.64 0.02 -4.85
CA GLN A 35 -9.88 0.53 -5.42
C GLN A 35 -9.88 0.45 -6.95
N ALA A 36 -8.72 0.38 -7.59
CA ALA A 36 -8.56 0.35 -9.05
C ALA A 36 -8.06 -1.01 -9.55
N SER A 37 -8.13 -1.24 -10.87
CA SER A 37 -7.57 -2.44 -11.51
C SER A 37 -6.11 -2.23 -11.95
N ASN A 38 -5.44 -3.29 -12.42
CA ASN A 38 -4.06 -3.24 -12.95
C ASN A 38 -3.04 -2.75 -11.90
N LEU A 39 -2.99 -3.45 -10.77
CA LEU A 39 -2.15 -3.04 -9.65
C LEU A 39 -0.68 -3.35 -9.89
N VAL A 40 0.13 -2.32 -9.69
CA VAL A 40 1.59 -2.47 -9.65
C VAL A 40 1.99 -3.49 -8.56
N ASP A 41 1.25 -3.54 -7.46
CA ASP A 41 1.50 -4.46 -6.35
C ASP A 41 1.41 -5.93 -6.77
N SER A 42 0.32 -6.33 -7.45
CA SER A 42 0.14 -7.68 -7.98
C SER A 42 1.21 -8.05 -9.01
N LYS A 43 1.63 -7.08 -9.85
CA LYS A 43 2.70 -7.30 -10.83
C LYS A 43 4.05 -7.57 -10.17
N ILE A 44 4.38 -6.84 -9.11
CA ILE A 44 5.63 -7.05 -8.37
C ILE A 44 5.59 -8.42 -7.69
N ILE A 45 4.50 -8.77 -7.02
CA ILE A 45 4.37 -10.04 -6.28
C ILE A 45 4.47 -11.24 -7.21
N SER A 46 3.75 -11.22 -8.34
CA SER A 46 3.83 -12.29 -9.34
C SER A 46 5.22 -12.43 -9.97
N THR A 47 5.95 -11.32 -10.16
CA THR A 47 7.34 -11.36 -10.68
C THR A 47 8.30 -12.03 -9.68
N HIS A 48 7.97 -12.05 -8.39
CA HIS A 48 8.73 -12.77 -7.36
C HIS A 48 8.30 -14.25 -7.24
N GLY A 49 7.36 -14.71 -8.06
CA GLY A 49 6.98 -16.13 -8.14
C GLY A 49 5.94 -16.58 -7.10
N PHE A 50 5.26 -15.64 -6.42
CA PHE A 50 4.18 -15.96 -5.48
C PHE A 50 2.81 -15.99 -6.14
N ASP A 51 1.94 -16.89 -5.66
CA ASP A 51 0.53 -16.93 -6.04
C ASP A 51 -0.21 -15.73 -5.43
N VAL A 52 -0.80 -14.91 -6.32
CA VAL A 52 -1.47 -13.67 -5.94
C VAL A 52 -2.88 -13.60 -6.55
N GLU A 53 -3.86 -13.34 -5.70
CA GLU A 53 -5.20 -12.94 -6.11
C GLU A 53 -5.39 -11.44 -5.89
N GLU A 54 -5.99 -10.76 -6.85
CA GLU A 54 -6.26 -9.32 -6.79
C GLU A 54 -7.76 -9.06 -6.59
N ILE A 55 -8.08 -8.21 -5.62
CA ILE A 55 -9.44 -7.69 -5.42
C ILE A 55 -9.44 -6.20 -5.74
N ALA A 56 -10.20 -5.82 -6.76
CA ALA A 56 -10.35 -4.45 -7.21
C ALA A 56 -11.77 -3.89 -6.98
N GLY A 57 -11.91 -2.57 -7.08
CA GLY A 57 -13.21 -1.88 -7.06
C GLY A 57 -13.86 -1.82 -5.67
N GLY A 58 -13.08 -1.84 -4.60
CA GLY A 58 -13.56 -1.66 -3.23
C GLY A 58 -12.65 -2.30 -2.18
N CYS A 59 -12.65 -1.77 -0.96
CA CYS A 59 -11.92 -2.40 0.15
C CYS A 59 -12.53 -3.77 0.54
N PHE A 60 -11.73 -4.68 1.09
CA PHE A 60 -12.17 -5.94 1.71
C PHE A 60 -13.45 -5.85 2.52
N CYS A 61 -13.67 -4.77 3.30
CA CYS A 61 -14.90 -4.61 4.09
C CYS A 61 -16.17 -4.48 3.22
N CYS A 62 -16.07 -3.84 2.06
CA CYS A 62 -17.14 -3.67 1.07
C CYS A 62 -17.19 -4.84 0.07
N ARG A 63 -16.09 -5.60 -0.03
CA ARG A 63 -15.87 -6.72 -0.96
C ARG A 63 -15.63 -8.03 -0.21
N PHE A 64 -16.31 -8.22 0.93
CA PHE A 64 -16.06 -9.36 1.81
C PHE A 64 -16.24 -10.71 1.10
N GLU A 65 -17.27 -10.82 0.26
CA GLU A 65 -17.49 -12.06 -0.50
C GLU A 65 -16.40 -12.31 -1.54
N SER A 66 -15.85 -11.26 -2.17
CA SER A 66 -14.71 -11.41 -3.08
C SER A 66 -13.44 -11.83 -2.32
N LEU A 67 -13.23 -11.34 -1.09
CA LEU A 67 -12.13 -11.78 -0.22
C LEU A 67 -12.24 -13.27 0.08
N LYS A 68 -13.45 -13.72 0.39
CA LYS A 68 -13.73 -15.13 0.61
C LYS A 68 -13.50 -15.95 -0.66
N GLU A 69 -14.02 -15.53 -1.82
CA GLU A 69 -13.82 -16.23 -3.09
C GLU A 69 -12.33 -16.37 -3.44
N ALA A 70 -11.53 -15.32 -3.24
CA ALA A 70 -10.09 -15.37 -3.43
C ALA A 70 -9.40 -16.34 -2.46
N ALA A 71 -9.78 -16.32 -1.18
CA ALA A 71 -9.26 -17.26 -0.19
C ALA A 71 -9.64 -18.72 -0.48
N ASP A 72 -10.88 -18.97 -0.91
CA ASP A 72 -11.37 -20.30 -1.31
C ASP A 72 -10.61 -20.79 -2.55
N LYS A 73 -10.34 -19.92 -3.53
CA LYS A 73 -9.57 -20.24 -4.74
C LYS A 73 -8.14 -20.62 -4.40
N LEU A 74 -7.43 -19.82 -3.61
CA LEU A 74 -6.07 -20.16 -3.14
C LEU A 74 -6.07 -21.49 -2.35
N SER A 75 -7.07 -21.69 -1.49
CA SER A 75 -7.23 -22.94 -0.73
C SER A 75 -7.53 -24.15 -1.61
N ALA A 76 -8.17 -23.96 -2.77
CA ALA A 76 -8.44 -25.04 -3.71
C ALA A 76 -7.23 -25.35 -4.60
N ASP A 77 -6.55 -24.32 -5.09
CA ASP A 77 -5.48 -24.44 -6.09
C ASP A 77 -4.14 -24.84 -5.48
N THR A 78 -3.75 -24.21 -4.36
CA THR A 78 -2.40 -24.36 -3.80
C THR A 78 -2.37 -24.78 -2.32
N ARG A 79 -3.48 -24.65 -1.59
CA ARG A 79 -3.61 -25.03 -0.17
C ARG A 79 -2.48 -24.44 0.70
N PRO A 80 -2.30 -23.12 0.70
CA PRO A 80 -1.21 -22.51 1.44
C PRO A 80 -1.44 -22.65 2.96
N ASP A 81 -0.35 -22.78 3.71
CA ASP A 81 -0.36 -22.76 5.18
C ASP A 81 -0.74 -21.37 5.71
N VAL A 82 -0.37 -20.31 4.99
CA VAL A 82 -0.62 -18.91 5.35
C VAL A 82 -1.21 -18.13 4.17
N ILE A 83 -2.28 -17.37 4.43
CA ILE A 83 -2.77 -16.35 3.50
C ILE A 83 -2.41 -14.96 4.04
N ILE A 84 -1.60 -14.22 3.28
CA ILE A 84 -1.29 -12.81 3.58
C ILE A 84 -2.28 -11.94 2.80
N ALA A 85 -3.06 -11.14 3.52
CA ALA A 85 -3.98 -10.17 2.92
C ALA A 85 -3.49 -8.73 3.14
N GLU A 86 -3.30 -8.00 2.04
CA GLU A 86 -2.95 -6.57 1.98
C GLU A 86 -4.20 -5.75 1.64
N PRO A 87 -4.82 -5.04 2.60
CA PRO A 87 -5.97 -4.19 2.36
C PRO A 87 -5.57 -2.85 1.69
N VAL A 88 -6.56 -2.17 1.10
CA VAL A 88 -6.37 -0.80 0.56
C VAL A 88 -5.77 0.11 1.64
N GLY A 89 -4.79 0.92 1.26
CA GLY A 89 -4.10 1.80 2.20
C GLY A 89 -4.95 2.89 2.84
N SER A 90 -6.14 3.19 2.32
CA SER A 90 -7.08 4.14 2.92
C SER A 90 -8.17 3.44 3.75
N CYS A 91 -8.12 2.11 3.88
CA CYS A 91 -9.14 1.36 4.59
C CYS A 91 -8.92 1.29 6.11
N THR A 92 -9.98 1.41 6.90
CA THR A 92 -9.98 1.20 8.35
C THR A 92 -11.25 0.44 8.78
N ASP A 93 -11.35 0.10 10.06
CA ASP A 93 -12.37 -0.76 10.66
C ASP A 93 -12.30 -2.21 10.19
N LEU A 94 -11.12 -2.66 9.77
CA LEU A 94 -10.85 -4.00 9.27
C LEU A 94 -11.10 -5.07 10.34
N VAL A 95 -10.85 -4.76 11.61
CA VAL A 95 -11.11 -5.72 12.70
C VAL A 95 -12.59 -6.08 12.78
N ALA A 96 -13.46 -5.08 12.85
CA ALA A 96 -14.90 -5.26 12.99
C ALA A 96 -15.56 -5.76 11.70
N THR A 97 -15.05 -5.33 10.54
CA THR A 97 -15.70 -5.57 9.24
C THR A 97 -15.11 -6.74 8.45
N VAL A 98 -13.90 -7.20 8.79
CA VAL A 98 -13.21 -8.30 8.09
C VAL A 98 -12.78 -9.39 9.07
N SER A 99 -11.93 -9.08 10.06
CA SER A 99 -11.36 -10.11 10.96
C SER A 99 -12.44 -10.86 11.75
N TYR A 100 -13.36 -10.16 12.40
CA TYR A 100 -14.41 -10.81 13.19
C TYR A 100 -15.40 -11.59 12.34
N PRO A 101 -15.90 -11.07 11.21
CA PRO A 101 -16.70 -11.87 10.28
C PRO A 101 -15.97 -13.10 9.76
N LEU A 102 -14.68 -13.01 9.40
CA LEU A 102 -13.89 -14.18 9.00
C LEU A 102 -13.82 -15.22 10.12
N ARG A 103 -13.55 -14.80 11.36
CA ARG A 103 -13.48 -15.70 12.51
C ARG A 103 -14.84 -16.34 12.81
N ARG A 104 -15.92 -15.57 12.72
CA ARG A 104 -17.28 -16.05 13.01
C ARG A 104 -17.77 -17.03 11.95
N ILE A 105 -17.50 -16.76 10.68
CA ILE A 105 -18.05 -17.53 9.55
C ILE A 105 -17.14 -18.72 9.21
N TYR A 106 -15.82 -18.57 9.38
CA TYR A 106 -14.80 -19.53 8.92
C TYR A 106 -13.77 -19.91 10.00
N GLY A 107 -14.04 -19.66 11.28
CA GLY A 107 -13.08 -19.94 12.36
C GLY A 107 -12.64 -21.41 12.48
N ASP A 108 -13.40 -22.35 11.92
CA ASP A 108 -13.00 -23.77 11.84
C ASP A 108 -11.95 -24.04 10.74
N ASN A 109 -11.85 -23.15 9.74
CA ASN A 109 -10.93 -23.26 8.61
C ASN A 109 -9.72 -22.31 8.73
N PHE A 110 -9.86 -21.19 9.45
CA PHE A 110 -8.82 -20.17 9.58
C PHE A 110 -8.61 -19.74 11.02
N SER A 111 -7.34 -19.73 11.44
CA SER A 111 -6.86 -18.93 12.57
C SER A 111 -6.46 -17.54 12.07
N ILE A 112 -6.86 -16.48 12.78
CA ILE A 112 -6.55 -15.10 12.39
C ILE A 112 -5.37 -14.59 13.22
N SER A 113 -4.27 -14.26 12.56
CA SER A 113 -3.12 -13.57 13.19
C SER A 113 -3.45 -12.10 13.55
N PRO A 114 -2.71 -11.50 14.49
CA PRO A 114 -2.76 -10.07 14.81
C PRO A 114 -2.77 -9.16 13.57
N LEU A 115 -3.58 -8.11 13.61
CA LEU A 115 -3.56 -7.06 12.61
C LEU A 115 -2.31 -6.20 12.80
N SER A 116 -1.42 -6.22 11.81
CA SER A 116 -0.27 -5.32 11.76
C SER A 116 -0.62 -4.08 10.92
N VAL A 117 -0.29 -2.89 11.42
CA VAL A 117 -0.49 -1.63 10.72
C VAL A 117 0.85 -0.92 10.58
N LEU A 118 1.34 -0.84 9.35
CA LEU A 118 2.58 -0.17 9.00
C LEU A 118 2.40 1.34 9.00
N VAL A 119 3.37 2.05 9.59
CA VAL A 119 3.40 3.51 9.62
C VAL A 119 4.67 4.04 8.97
N ASP A 120 4.52 5.08 8.17
CA ASP A 120 5.66 5.87 7.65
C ASP A 120 6.10 6.86 8.75
N PRO A 121 7.37 6.84 9.17
CA PRO A 121 7.79 7.48 10.41
C PRO A 121 7.73 9.01 10.31
N ILE A 122 8.12 9.56 9.16
CA ILE A 122 8.07 11.01 8.90
C ILE A 122 6.62 11.51 8.93
N ARG A 123 5.71 10.76 8.29
CA ARG A 123 4.28 11.11 8.31
C ARG A 123 3.69 10.99 9.71
N ALA A 124 4.02 9.93 10.46
CA ALA A 124 3.56 9.73 11.82
C ALA A 124 4.03 10.86 12.75
N ARG A 125 5.31 11.23 12.69
CA ARG A 125 5.87 12.36 13.46
C ARG A 125 5.15 13.68 13.17
N ARG A 126 4.84 13.96 11.90
CA ARG A 126 4.04 15.15 11.54
C ARG A 126 2.61 15.09 12.07
N ILE A 127 1.92 13.98 11.88
CA ILE A 127 0.52 13.84 12.33
C ILE A 127 0.40 13.97 13.85
N LEU A 128 1.32 13.34 14.60
CA LEU A 128 1.39 13.42 16.07
C LEU A 128 1.94 14.77 16.58
N GLY A 129 2.41 15.66 15.69
CA GLY A 129 2.88 17.00 16.06
C GLY A 129 4.29 17.03 16.66
N LEU A 130 5.06 15.96 16.48
CA LEU A 130 6.48 15.90 16.86
C LEU A 130 7.36 16.73 15.90
N ASP A 131 6.98 16.78 14.62
CA ASP A 131 7.67 17.56 13.59
C ASP A 131 6.71 18.52 12.87
N GLU A 132 7.26 19.63 12.38
CA GLU A 132 6.58 20.49 11.42
C GLU A 132 6.53 19.86 10.01
N GLY A 133 5.58 20.33 9.21
CA GLY A 133 5.46 19.96 7.80
C GLY A 133 4.02 19.79 7.38
N LYS A 134 3.85 19.56 6.07
CA LYS A 134 2.53 19.38 5.49
C LYS A 134 1.89 18.09 5.98
N LYS A 135 0.63 18.20 6.40
CA LYS A 135 -0.21 17.10 6.88
C LYS A 135 -1.42 17.01 5.97
N PHE A 136 -1.98 15.83 5.82
CA PHE A 136 -3.29 15.68 5.19
C PHE A 136 -4.37 16.43 5.97
N SER A 137 -5.54 16.58 5.35
CA SER A 137 -6.73 17.12 5.95
C SER A 137 -7.05 16.39 7.28
N PRO A 138 -7.80 17.04 8.18
CA PRO A 138 -8.26 16.39 9.40
C PRO A 138 -9.06 15.09 9.15
N LYS A 139 -9.75 14.97 8.01
CA LYS A 139 -10.58 13.78 7.70
C LYS A 139 -9.74 12.62 7.19
N VAL A 140 -8.74 12.89 6.35
CA VAL A 140 -7.75 11.87 5.96
C VAL A 140 -6.90 11.46 7.17
N SER A 141 -6.51 12.43 8.00
CA SER A 141 -5.80 12.15 9.26
C SER A 141 -6.64 11.32 10.23
N TYR A 142 -7.97 11.49 10.24
CA TYR A 142 -8.88 10.65 11.03
C TYR A 142 -8.78 9.17 10.62
N ILE A 143 -8.79 8.88 9.30
CA ILE A 143 -8.61 7.52 8.77
C ILE A 143 -7.26 6.94 9.22
N TYR A 144 -6.19 7.73 9.06
CA TYR A 144 -4.84 7.35 9.48
C TYR A 144 -4.78 6.96 10.97
N MET A 145 -5.39 7.76 11.84
CA MET A 145 -5.42 7.48 13.28
C MET A 145 -6.25 6.23 13.61
N LYS A 146 -7.38 6.03 12.92
CA LYS A 146 -8.24 4.85 13.12
C LYS A 146 -7.55 3.54 12.72
N GLN A 147 -6.72 3.56 11.67
CA GLN A 147 -5.90 2.39 11.32
C GLN A 147 -4.99 1.98 12.49
N MET A 148 -4.32 2.93 13.15
CA MET A 148 -3.46 2.62 14.30
C MET A 148 -4.25 2.21 15.55
N GLU A 149 -5.43 2.79 15.76
CA GLU A 149 -6.31 2.47 16.90
C GLU A 149 -6.79 1.00 16.89
N GLU A 150 -7.04 0.42 15.71
CA GLU A 150 -7.45 -0.99 15.59
C GLU A 150 -6.29 -1.99 15.51
N ALA A 151 -5.05 -1.51 15.40
CA ALA A 151 -3.88 -2.34 15.23
C ALA A 151 -3.62 -3.18 16.49
N ASP A 152 -3.27 -4.46 16.30
CA ASP A 152 -2.67 -5.23 17.39
C ASP A 152 -1.18 -4.90 17.47
N LEU A 153 -0.53 -4.73 16.31
CA LEU A 153 0.86 -4.36 16.15
C LEU A 153 0.96 -3.08 15.30
N ILE A 154 1.51 -2.00 15.85
CA ILE A 154 1.90 -0.83 15.06
C ILE A 154 3.36 -1.01 14.67
N VAL A 155 3.63 -1.02 13.37
CA VAL A 155 4.95 -1.29 12.81
C VAL A 155 5.52 -0.01 12.22
N ILE A 156 6.46 0.62 12.94
CA ILE A 156 7.25 1.74 12.43
C ILE A 156 8.21 1.22 11.37
N ASN A 157 7.77 1.24 10.11
CA ASN A 157 8.60 0.85 8.98
C ASN A 157 9.55 2.01 8.60
N LYS A 158 10.54 1.75 7.74
CA LYS A 158 11.52 2.75 7.28
C LYS A 158 12.21 3.45 8.44
N CYS A 159 12.46 2.74 9.55
CA CYS A 159 13.09 3.32 10.73
C CYS A 159 14.49 3.86 10.45
N ASP A 160 15.12 3.41 9.36
CA ASP A 160 16.37 3.93 8.80
C ASP A 160 16.32 5.43 8.42
N LEU A 161 15.12 6.01 8.28
CA LEU A 161 14.94 7.45 8.03
C LEU A 161 15.02 8.30 9.31
N LEU A 162 15.01 7.68 10.49
CA LEU A 162 15.07 8.36 11.77
C LEU A 162 16.41 8.11 12.46
N ASN A 163 16.89 9.10 13.20
CA ASN A 163 17.91 8.85 14.21
C ASN A 163 17.30 8.22 15.48
N ASP A 164 18.14 7.76 16.39
CA ASP A 164 17.70 7.07 17.63
C ASP A 164 16.77 7.94 18.50
N GLU A 165 17.05 9.25 18.61
CA GLU A 165 16.23 10.18 19.40
C GLU A 165 14.83 10.32 18.78
N GLN A 166 14.76 10.56 17.47
CA GLN A 166 13.50 10.68 16.74
C GLN A 166 12.68 9.40 16.77
N LEU A 167 13.34 8.23 16.72
CA LEU A 167 12.68 6.94 16.80
C LEU A 167 12.12 6.68 18.20
N CYS A 168 12.87 7.01 19.26
CA CYS A 168 12.39 6.93 20.63
C CYS A 168 11.19 7.86 20.87
N GLU A 169 11.27 9.12 20.45
CA GLU A 169 10.14 10.07 20.56
C GLU A 169 8.88 9.55 19.86
N LEU A 170 9.03 9.01 18.64
CA LEU A 170 7.90 8.48 17.88
C LEU A 170 7.33 7.22 18.55
N HIS A 171 8.19 6.33 19.05
CA HIS A 171 7.77 5.15 19.80
C HIS A 171 6.93 5.54 21.00
N ASP A 172 7.44 6.45 21.84
CA ASP A 172 6.78 6.88 23.07
C ASP A 172 5.43 7.55 22.76
N ALA A 173 5.37 8.42 21.75
CA ALA A 173 4.13 9.07 21.34
C ALA A 173 3.09 8.06 20.83
N LEU A 174 3.50 7.04 20.07
CA LEU A 174 2.60 5.99 19.60
C LEU A 174 2.13 5.09 20.75
N ALA A 175 3.01 4.73 21.68
CA ALA A 175 2.67 3.93 22.85
C ALA A 175 1.72 4.67 23.80
N GLU A 176 1.89 5.99 23.97
CA GLU A 176 0.97 6.83 24.75
C GLU A 176 -0.39 6.95 24.08
N THR A 177 -0.41 7.17 22.75
CA THR A 177 -1.65 7.38 21.99
C THR A 177 -2.44 6.07 21.80
N PHE A 178 -1.75 4.94 21.61
CA PHE A 178 -2.32 3.63 21.30
C PHE A 178 -1.84 2.56 22.29
N PRO A 179 -2.21 2.64 23.58
CA PRO A 179 -1.68 1.77 24.63
C PRO A 179 -2.10 0.29 24.50
N ALA A 180 -3.08 -0.02 23.64
CA ALA A 180 -3.49 -1.38 23.35
C ALA A 180 -2.58 -2.07 22.31
N SER A 181 -1.76 -1.32 21.59
CA SER A 181 -0.98 -1.80 20.46
C SER A 181 0.48 -2.03 20.87
N GLU A 182 1.08 -3.12 20.41
CA GLU A 182 2.51 -3.33 20.56
C GLU A 182 3.25 -2.57 19.44
N ILE A 183 4.28 -1.81 19.78
CA ILE A 183 5.06 -1.02 18.81
C ILE A 183 6.31 -1.81 18.40
N ILE A 184 6.49 -1.99 17.09
CA ILE A 184 7.65 -2.69 16.51
C ILE A 184 8.35 -1.78 15.49
N HIS A 185 9.67 -1.85 15.41
CA HIS A 185 10.47 -1.05 14.46
C HIS A 185 11.08 -1.95 13.40
N CYS A 186 11.01 -1.55 12.14
CA CYS A 186 11.66 -2.27 11.06
C CYS A 186 12.04 -1.37 9.89
N SER A 187 12.91 -1.90 9.02
CA SER A 187 13.09 -1.43 7.66
C SER A 187 12.94 -2.59 6.71
N ALA A 188 11.77 -2.70 6.08
CA ALA A 188 11.50 -3.77 5.11
C ALA A 188 12.45 -3.69 3.90
N ARG A 189 12.88 -2.48 3.50
CA ARG A 189 13.84 -2.28 2.40
C ARG A 189 15.20 -2.90 2.71
N TYR A 190 15.72 -2.68 3.91
CA TYR A 190 17.03 -3.17 4.33
C TYR A 190 16.97 -4.51 5.08
N SER A 191 15.78 -5.12 5.16
CA SER A 191 15.52 -6.36 5.91
C SER A 191 15.96 -6.28 7.38
N GLN A 192 15.77 -5.13 8.03
CA GLN A 192 16.15 -4.90 9.43
C GLN A 192 14.93 -4.96 10.35
N GLY A 193 15.06 -5.62 11.50
CA GLY A 193 13.99 -5.67 12.51
C GLY A 193 12.74 -6.45 12.10
N LEU A 194 12.81 -7.27 11.05
CA LEU A 194 11.66 -8.04 10.54
C LEU A 194 11.36 -9.29 11.36
N GLU A 195 12.38 -10.02 11.82
CA GLU A 195 12.19 -11.29 12.53
C GLU A 195 11.32 -11.17 13.80
N PRO A 196 11.52 -10.16 14.70
CA PRO A 196 10.66 -10.01 15.87
C PRO A 196 9.19 -9.78 15.49
N TRP A 197 8.95 -9.04 14.40
CA TRP A 197 7.62 -8.80 13.89
C TRP A 197 6.97 -10.07 13.33
N PHE A 198 7.69 -10.79 12.46
CA PHE A 198 7.19 -12.01 11.83
C PHE A 198 6.94 -13.11 12.86
N ALA A 199 7.81 -13.25 13.86
CA ALA A 199 7.62 -14.18 14.97
C ALA A 199 6.32 -13.88 15.73
N LYS A 200 5.96 -12.60 15.93
CA LYS A 200 4.69 -12.21 16.59
C LYS A 200 3.47 -12.56 15.75
N ILE A 201 3.52 -12.32 14.43
CA ILE A 201 2.44 -12.69 13.51
C ILE A 201 2.17 -14.21 13.56
N LEU A 202 3.24 -15.01 13.62
CA LEU A 202 3.15 -16.48 13.54
C LEU A 202 2.85 -17.17 14.88
N SER A 203 3.28 -16.59 16.01
CA SER A 203 3.14 -17.22 17.33
C SER A 203 1.89 -16.81 18.09
N THR A 204 1.19 -15.77 17.63
CA THR A 204 0.06 -15.18 18.34
C THR A 204 -1.20 -15.29 17.50
N GLU A 205 -2.30 -15.74 18.10
CA GLU A 205 -3.63 -15.58 17.52
C GLU A 205 -4.25 -14.26 17.96
N LYS A 206 -5.07 -13.67 17.09
CA LYS A 206 -5.80 -12.44 17.41
C LYS A 206 -6.74 -12.68 18.60
N ASN A 207 -6.43 -12.00 19.70
CA ASN A 207 -7.32 -11.90 20.84
C ASN A 207 -8.55 -11.06 20.47
N TYR A 208 -9.72 -11.46 20.96
CA TYR A 208 -10.91 -10.65 20.82
C TYR A 208 -10.74 -9.35 21.64
N ARG A 209 -11.02 -8.22 21.00
CA ARG A 209 -11.03 -6.87 21.59
C ARG A 209 -12.34 -6.18 21.21
N GLU A 210 -12.79 -5.23 22.03
CA GLU A 210 -13.95 -4.42 21.65
C GLU A 210 -13.66 -3.67 20.34
N ALA A 211 -14.59 -3.71 19.40
CA ALA A 211 -14.43 -2.98 18.15
C ALA A 211 -14.34 -1.47 18.42
N MET A 212 -13.40 -0.80 17.75
CA MET A 212 -13.31 0.65 17.84
C MET A 212 -14.58 1.34 17.31
N THR A 213 -14.84 2.55 17.79
CA THR A 213 -15.90 3.39 17.26
C THR A 213 -15.42 4.13 16.02
N VAL A 214 -16.18 4.06 14.93
CA VAL A 214 -15.87 4.73 13.66
C VAL A 214 -17.03 5.63 13.25
N ASP A 215 -16.72 6.88 12.93
CA ASP A 215 -17.61 7.84 12.30
C ASP A 215 -17.49 7.64 10.78
N TYR A 216 -18.44 6.90 10.22
CA TYR A 216 -18.46 6.60 8.79
C TYR A 216 -18.67 7.83 7.92
N GLN A 217 -19.26 8.92 8.45
CA GLN A 217 -19.40 10.15 7.70
C GLN A 217 -18.04 10.81 7.51
N ILE A 218 -17.27 10.97 8.59
CA ILE A 218 -15.90 11.53 8.51
C ILE A 218 -15.02 10.61 7.66
N TYR A 219 -15.14 9.29 7.82
CA TYR A 219 -14.40 8.32 7.03
C TYR A 219 -14.72 8.47 5.53
N GLY A 220 -16.00 8.43 5.13
CA GLY A 220 -16.37 8.57 3.73
C GLY A 220 -16.00 9.92 3.10
N GLU A 221 -16.05 11.01 3.87
CA GLU A 221 -15.57 12.31 3.41
C GLU A 221 -14.04 12.34 3.25
N GLY A 222 -13.28 11.71 4.15
CA GLY A 222 -11.83 11.58 4.04
C GLY A 222 -11.41 10.73 2.85
N GLU A 223 -12.14 9.64 2.55
CA GLU A 223 -11.95 8.87 1.32
C GLU A 223 -12.15 9.76 0.08
N ALA A 224 -13.22 10.55 0.05
CA ALA A 224 -13.54 11.40 -1.10
C ALA A 224 -12.50 12.50 -1.38
N GLU A 225 -11.75 12.92 -0.37
CA GLU A 225 -10.65 13.91 -0.49
C GLU A 225 -9.37 13.33 -1.10
N LEU A 226 -9.29 11.99 -1.22
CA LEU A 226 -8.19 11.30 -1.86
C LEU A 226 -8.58 10.91 -3.30
N GLY A 227 -7.71 11.22 -4.26
CA GLY A 227 -7.83 10.87 -5.66
C GLY A 227 -6.98 9.65 -6.04
N TRP A 228 -7.55 8.78 -6.87
CA TRP A 228 -6.88 7.65 -7.50
C TRP A 228 -6.67 7.96 -8.97
N LEU A 229 -5.49 7.62 -9.47
CA LEU A 229 -5.21 7.52 -10.89
C LEU A 229 -4.45 6.23 -11.17
N ASN A 230 -4.97 5.41 -12.08
CA ASN A 230 -4.32 4.25 -12.65
C ASN A 230 -4.19 4.48 -14.15
N ALA A 231 -2.98 4.42 -14.67
CA ALA A 231 -2.74 4.57 -16.09
C ALA A 231 -1.80 3.47 -16.57
N THR A 232 -2.14 2.88 -17.71
CA THR A 232 -1.25 2.01 -18.46
C THR A 232 -0.89 2.72 -19.75
N LEU A 233 0.41 2.85 -20.01
CA LEU A 233 0.94 3.55 -21.17
C LEU A 233 1.90 2.64 -21.93
N ASN A 234 1.90 2.77 -23.25
CA ASN A 234 2.92 2.18 -24.09
C ASN A 234 4.06 3.17 -24.27
N VAL A 235 5.28 2.72 -24.01
CA VAL A 235 6.52 3.38 -24.44
C VAL A 235 6.85 2.85 -25.82
N ASN A 236 7.06 3.73 -26.80
CA ASN A 236 7.39 3.32 -28.16
C ASN A 236 8.39 4.28 -28.81
N GLU A 237 9.66 4.11 -28.50
CA GLU A 237 10.75 4.92 -29.02
C GLU A 237 11.34 4.39 -30.34
N GLU A 238 11.93 5.31 -31.11
CA GLU A 238 12.68 4.96 -32.33
C GLU A 238 14.12 4.53 -32.03
N THR A 239 14.65 4.93 -30.87
CA THR A 239 16.01 4.64 -30.41
C THR A 239 15.95 4.12 -28.98
N TYR A 240 16.99 3.38 -28.56
CA TYR A 240 17.14 2.96 -27.18
C TYR A 240 17.21 4.18 -26.25
N ILE A 241 16.47 4.11 -25.15
CA ILE A 241 16.45 5.11 -24.09
C ILE A 241 16.69 4.46 -22.72
N ASP A 242 17.22 5.24 -21.79
CA ASP A 242 17.31 4.86 -20.39
C ASP A 242 15.90 4.90 -19.75
N GLY A 243 15.30 3.73 -19.60
CA GLY A 243 13.98 3.57 -19.01
C GLY A 243 13.92 3.93 -17.52
N ASN A 244 15.02 3.78 -16.78
CA ASN A 244 15.10 4.16 -15.37
C ASN A 244 15.03 5.69 -15.24
N LYS A 245 15.81 6.38 -16.07
CA LYS A 245 15.77 7.85 -16.15
C LYS A 245 14.38 8.37 -16.54
N LEU A 246 13.71 7.73 -17.50
CA LEU A 246 12.35 8.08 -17.88
C LEU A 246 11.40 8.03 -16.68
N LEU A 247 11.44 6.95 -15.88
CA LEU A 247 10.61 6.85 -14.67
C LEU A 247 10.89 7.97 -13.67
N VAL A 248 12.17 8.30 -13.42
CA VAL A 248 12.55 9.37 -12.50
C VAL A 248 12.02 10.73 -13.00
N ASP A 249 12.22 11.02 -14.28
CA ASP A 249 11.78 12.27 -14.90
C ASP A 249 10.24 12.42 -14.85
N ILE A 250 9.49 11.33 -15.10
CA ILE A 250 8.02 11.30 -14.96
C ILE A 250 7.60 11.57 -13.51
N ALA A 251 8.24 10.91 -12.54
CA ALA A 251 7.90 11.06 -11.12
C ALA A 251 8.11 12.51 -10.64
N ILE A 252 9.23 13.13 -11.03
CA ILE A 252 9.54 14.52 -10.72
C ILE A 252 8.49 15.44 -11.33
N GLN A 253 8.13 15.24 -12.60
CA GLN A 253 7.13 16.08 -13.27
C GLN A 253 5.74 16.01 -12.61
N ILE A 254 5.28 14.81 -12.24
CA ILE A 254 4.01 14.62 -11.52
C ILE A 254 4.08 15.29 -10.14
N ARG A 255 5.16 15.07 -9.40
CA ARG A 255 5.39 15.65 -8.08
C ARG A 255 5.37 17.18 -8.12
N ASP A 256 6.11 17.76 -9.04
CA ASP A 256 6.25 19.21 -9.17
C ASP A 256 4.90 19.83 -9.58
N TYR A 257 4.16 19.19 -10.50
CA TYR A 257 2.81 19.62 -10.89
C TYR A 257 1.83 19.68 -9.71
N LEU A 258 1.87 18.67 -8.82
CA LEU A 258 1.02 18.60 -7.64
C LEU A 258 1.48 19.56 -6.54
N ASN A 259 2.80 19.74 -6.37
CA ASN A 259 3.38 20.73 -5.48
C ASN A 259 2.95 22.15 -5.84
N ASP A 260 3.00 22.51 -7.13
CA ASP A 260 2.61 23.84 -7.62
C ASP A 260 1.14 24.18 -7.34
N LYS A 261 0.30 23.16 -7.11
CA LYS A 261 -1.13 23.29 -6.80
C LYS A 261 -1.45 23.01 -5.33
N ASP A 262 -0.43 22.87 -4.51
CA ASP A 262 -0.56 22.58 -3.08
C ASP A 262 -1.34 21.28 -2.78
N HIS A 263 -1.18 20.24 -3.59
CA HIS A 263 -1.73 18.90 -3.34
C HIS A 263 -0.70 17.94 -2.77
N GLN A 264 -1.11 16.97 -1.96
CA GLN A 264 -0.21 16.02 -1.30
C GLN A 264 -0.28 14.62 -1.90
N ILE A 265 0.84 14.13 -2.42
CA ILE A 265 1.05 12.72 -2.77
C ILE A 265 1.04 11.90 -1.48
N ALA A 266 0.08 10.98 -1.42
CA ALA A 266 0.10 9.91 -0.46
C ALA A 266 1.09 8.83 -0.88
N HIS A 267 1.01 8.43 -2.16
CA HIS A 267 1.90 7.47 -2.79
C HIS A 267 1.82 7.55 -4.32
N LEU A 268 2.97 7.51 -4.98
CA LEU A 268 3.10 7.25 -6.41
C LEU A 268 3.96 6.01 -6.59
N LYS A 269 3.47 5.06 -7.39
CA LYS A 269 4.19 3.85 -7.75
C LYS A 269 4.14 3.66 -9.25
N MET A 270 5.27 3.34 -9.85
CA MET A 270 5.38 3.10 -11.28
C MET A 270 6.18 1.84 -11.57
N THR A 271 5.80 1.15 -12.62
CA THR A 271 6.59 0.05 -13.19
C THR A 271 6.78 0.23 -14.67
N LEU A 272 7.95 -0.16 -15.15
CA LEU A 272 8.27 -0.20 -16.56
C LEU A 272 8.80 -1.59 -16.91
N SER A 273 8.08 -2.28 -17.78
CA SER A 273 8.46 -3.61 -18.28
C SER A 273 8.76 -3.54 -19.78
N PRO A 274 9.93 -4.01 -20.25
CA PRO A 274 10.23 -4.05 -21.67
C PRO A 274 9.27 -4.98 -22.42
N SER A 275 8.97 -4.66 -23.68
CA SER A 275 8.08 -5.49 -24.51
C SER A 275 8.77 -6.73 -25.11
N GLU A 276 10.10 -6.78 -25.09
CA GLU A 276 10.85 -7.98 -25.46
C GLU A 276 10.71 -9.04 -24.37
N LEU A 277 10.98 -10.32 -24.68
CA LEU A 277 10.88 -11.46 -23.73
C LEU A 277 11.95 -11.39 -22.62
N SER A 278 12.02 -10.29 -21.88
CA SER A 278 12.81 -10.11 -20.68
C SER A 278 11.90 -10.21 -19.45
N THR A 279 12.42 -10.78 -18.38
CA THR A 279 11.80 -10.72 -17.04
C THR A 279 12.19 -9.43 -16.31
N ASP A 280 12.73 -8.46 -17.03
CA ASP A 280 13.26 -7.24 -16.44
C ASP A 280 12.12 -6.27 -16.10
N LEU A 281 12.24 -5.60 -14.97
CA LEU A 281 11.19 -4.74 -14.41
C LEU A 281 11.85 -3.60 -13.64
N ALA A 282 11.64 -2.36 -14.05
CA ALA A 282 11.91 -1.24 -13.17
C ALA A 282 10.70 -0.94 -12.29
N VAL A 283 10.98 -0.61 -11.04
CA VAL A 283 10.00 -0.21 -10.03
C VAL A 283 10.46 1.09 -9.38
N LEU A 284 9.64 2.12 -9.47
CA LEU A 284 9.89 3.41 -8.83
C LEU A 284 8.77 3.75 -7.87
N ASN A 285 9.13 4.30 -6.71
CA ASN A 285 8.20 4.76 -5.70
C ASN A 285 8.48 6.22 -5.34
N LEU A 286 7.45 6.98 -5.03
CA LEU A 286 7.57 8.30 -4.42
C LEU A 286 6.52 8.42 -3.32
N VAL A 287 7.00 8.62 -2.09
CA VAL A 287 6.16 8.76 -0.89
C VAL A 287 6.35 10.17 -0.35
N ARG A 288 5.29 10.98 -0.38
CA ARG A 288 5.29 12.43 -0.07
C ARG A 288 6.00 13.27 -1.13
N ASN A 289 5.68 14.57 -1.12
CA ASN A 289 6.18 15.51 -2.11
C ASN A 289 7.57 16.08 -1.82
N ASP A 290 8.03 15.95 -0.59
CA ASP A 290 9.34 16.42 -0.12
C ASP A 290 10.44 15.36 -0.24
N MET A 291 10.10 14.21 -0.82
CA MET A 291 11.03 13.13 -1.11
C MET A 291 11.52 13.18 -2.56
N ILE A 292 12.68 12.58 -2.76
CA ILE A 292 13.13 12.18 -4.09
C ILE A 292 12.46 10.86 -4.49
N PRO A 293 12.19 10.64 -5.79
CA PRO A 293 11.79 9.34 -6.28
C PRO A 293 12.84 8.27 -5.93
N GLU A 294 12.38 7.11 -5.48
CA GLU A 294 13.23 6.00 -5.07
C GLU A 294 13.04 4.80 -5.99
N GLU A 295 14.13 4.38 -6.62
CA GLU A 295 14.19 3.14 -7.39
C GLU A 295 14.30 1.96 -6.44
N SER A 296 13.38 1.00 -6.57
CA SER A 296 13.41 -0.26 -5.83
C SER A 296 13.93 -1.42 -6.69
N GLN A 297 13.78 -1.30 -8.00
CA GLN A 297 14.35 -2.19 -9.00
C GLN A 297 14.62 -1.35 -10.25
N SER A 298 15.73 -1.63 -10.94
CA SER A 298 16.14 -0.89 -12.13
C SER A 298 16.34 -1.87 -13.29
N LEU A 299 15.99 -1.42 -14.49
CA LEU A 299 16.30 -2.14 -15.73
C LEU A 299 17.80 -2.23 -15.91
N GLN A 300 18.27 -3.37 -16.43
CA GLN A 300 19.68 -3.61 -16.71
C GLN A 300 20.11 -3.00 -18.04
N ASP A 301 19.19 -2.97 -19.01
CA ASP A 301 19.44 -2.51 -20.38
C ASP A 301 18.49 -1.37 -20.77
N ASP A 302 18.94 -0.54 -21.71
CA ASP A 302 18.10 0.46 -22.35
C ASP A 302 16.95 -0.20 -23.11
N ILE A 303 15.83 0.51 -23.24
CA ILE A 303 14.63 0.00 -23.92
C ILE A 303 14.24 0.86 -25.12
N MET A 304 13.60 0.25 -26.10
CA MET A 304 12.86 0.98 -27.15
C MET A 304 11.35 0.91 -26.92
N LYS A 305 10.85 -0.22 -26.41
CA LYS A 305 9.42 -0.47 -26.22
C LYS A 305 9.16 -1.08 -24.87
N GLY A 306 8.07 -0.69 -24.25
CA GLY A 306 7.67 -1.21 -22.95
C GLY A 306 6.27 -0.81 -22.55
N GLU A 307 5.78 -1.43 -21.48
CA GLU A 307 4.55 -1.06 -20.81
C GLU A 307 4.90 -0.36 -19.50
N LEU A 308 4.41 0.88 -19.37
CA LEU A 308 4.52 1.72 -18.19
C LEU A 308 3.18 1.70 -17.46
N ILE A 309 3.18 1.23 -16.21
CA ILE A 309 2.02 1.31 -15.32
C ILE A 309 2.28 2.38 -14.26
N ILE A 310 1.33 3.27 -14.07
CA ILE A 310 1.36 4.36 -13.09
C ILE A 310 0.18 4.20 -12.15
N ASN A 311 0.44 4.12 -10.85
CA ASN A 311 -0.57 4.16 -9.79
C ASN A 311 -0.26 5.35 -8.88
N LEU A 312 -1.11 6.37 -8.93
CA LEU A 312 -0.97 7.61 -8.17
C LEU A 312 -2.13 7.78 -7.19
N ARG A 313 -1.80 8.11 -5.95
CA ARG A 313 -2.73 8.36 -4.85
C ARG A 313 -2.34 9.67 -4.18
N ALA A 314 -3.25 10.62 -4.11
CA ALA A 314 -2.96 11.93 -3.53
C ALA A 314 -4.22 12.58 -2.95
N GLU A 315 -4.05 13.51 -2.00
CA GLU A 315 -5.09 14.42 -1.56
C GLU A 315 -5.29 15.51 -2.61
N ALA A 316 -6.04 15.15 -3.64
CA ALA A 316 -6.40 15.96 -4.80
C ALA A 316 -7.63 15.34 -5.45
N ASP A 317 -8.42 16.18 -6.14
CA ASP A 317 -9.51 15.66 -6.96
C ASP A 317 -8.96 14.81 -8.14
N PRO A 318 -9.75 13.86 -8.65
CA PRO A 318 -9.30 12.96 -9.72
C PRO A 318 -8.93 13.67 -11.03
N ASP A 319 -9.59 14.78 -11.36
CA ASP A 319 -9.29 15.56 -12.56
C ASP A 319 -7.92 16.22 -12.45
N THR A 320 -7.54 16.70 -11.27
CA THR A 320 -6.18 17.21 -11.01
C THR A 320 -5.11 16.16 -11.26
N LEU A 321 -5.33 14.90 -10.87
CA LEU A 321 -4.40 13.80 -11.14
C LEU A 321 -4.27 13.50 -12.63
N LYS A 322 -5.41 13.44 -13.33
CA LYS A 322 -5.44 13.27 -14.78
C LYS A 322 -4.71 14.40 -15.50
N ASN A 323 -4.88 15.64 -15.05
CA ASN A 323 -4.20 16.79 -15.62
C ASN A 323 -2.68 16.75 -15.34
N ALA A 324 -2.25 16.21 -14.19
CA ALA A 324 -0.83 15.96 -13.92
C ALA A 324 -0.23 14.96 -14.92
N LEU A 325 -0.94 13.87 -15.20
CA LEU A 325 -0.54 12.89 -16.21
C LEU A 325 -0.50 13.53 -17.62
N ALA A 326 -1.51 14.32 -17.99
CA ALA A 326 -1.56 14.99 -19.28
C ALA A 326 -0.40 15.99 -19.47
N ALA A 327 -0.10 16.79 -18.45
CA ALA A 327 1.02 17.74 -18.49
C ALA A 327 2.39 17.04 -18.59
N MET A 328 2.52 15.83 -18.02
CA MET A 328 3.69 14.99 -18.19
C MET A 328 3.79 14.44 -19.63
N LEU A 329 2.67 14.00 -20.21
CA LEU A 329 2.63 13.49 -21.59
C LEU A 329 3.01 14.52 -22.64
N GLU A 330 2.72 15.81 -22.42
CA GLU A 330 3.16 16.88 -23.32
C GLU A 330 4.68 17.05 -23.37
N LYS A 331 5.40 16.62 -22.33
CA LYS A 331 6.84 16.81 -22.17
C LYS A 331 7.66 15.58 -22.55
N ASN A 332 7.06 14.39 -22.49
CA ASN A 332 7.73 13.13 -22.77
C ASN A 332 7.27 12.59 -24.12
N VAL A 333 8.21 12.41 -25.04
CA VAL A 333 7.87 12.01 -26.41
C VAL A 333 7.53 10.51 -26.41
N LYS A 334 6.50 10.14 -27.19
CA LYS A 334 6.04 8.75 -27.47
C LYS A 334 5.58 7.89 -26.28
N LEU A 335 4.85 8.50 -25.36
CA LEU A 335 3.97 7.78 -24.44
C LEU A 335 2.52 7.77 -24.97
N GLU A 336 1.93 6.60 -25.14
CA GLU A 336 0.53 6.46 -25.57
C GLU A 336 -0.30 5.82 -24.45
N ILE A 337 -1.39 6.48 -24.04
CA ILE A 337 -2.31 5.91 -23.05
C ILE A 337 -3.04 4.71 -23.67
N LYS A 338 -2.87 3.54 -23.06
CA LYS A 338 -3.60 2.31 -23.36
C LYS A 338 -4.86 2.19 -22.51
N ASP A 339 -4.75 2.54 -21.22
CA ASP A 339 -5.84 2.50 -20.25
C ASP A 339 -5.67 3.61 -19.21
N LEU A 340 -6.79 4.17 -18.74
CA LEU A 340 -6.81 5.26 -17.76
C LEU A 340 -8.08 5.24 -16.91
N GLU A 341 -7.90 5.02 -15.61
CA GLU A 341 -8.91 5.18 -14.58
C GLU A 341 -8.51 6.32 -13.64
N HIS A 342 -9.47 7.18 -13.28
CA HIS A 342 -9.27 8.21 -12.25
C HIS A 342 -10.61 8.47 -11.55
N PHE A 343 -10.60 8.42 -10.22
CA PHE A 343 -11.81 8.55 -9.40
C PHE A 343 -11.44 8.83 -7.94
N SER A 344 -12.44 9.21 -7.13
CA SER A 344 -12.33 9.19 -5.66
C SER A 344 -13.00 7.91 -5.15
N PRO A 345 -12.47 7.25 -4.11
CA PRO A 345 -13.08 6.06 -3.55
C PRO A 345 -14.54 6.31 -3.16
N SER A 346 -15.35 5.27 -3.32
CA SER A 346 -16.75 5.31 -2.90
C SER A 346 -16.86 5.36 -1.37
N PHE A 347 -17.97 5.92 -0.88
CA PHE A 347 -18.31 5.87 0.53
C PHE A 347 -18.26 4.42 1.06
N PRO A 348 -17.63 4.17 2.22
CA PRO A 348 -17.47 2.82 2.77
C PRO A 348 -18.81 2.27 3.26
N VAL A 349 -19.26 1.18 2.66
CA VAL A 349 -20.48 0.44 3.04
C VAL A 349 -20.10 -1.02 3.31
N PRO A 350 -19.67 -1.34 4.53
CA PRO A 350 -19.20 -2.68 4.84
C PRO A 350 -20.34 -3.71 4.79
N VAL A 351 -20.06 -4.91 4.27
CA VAL A 351 -21.04 -6.02 4.18
C VAL A 351 -21.36 -6.55 5.58
N HIS A 352 -20.36 -6.58 6.45
CA HIS A 352 -20.47 -7.01 7.83
C HIS A 352 -19.81 -6.00 8.76
N ARG A 353 -20.31 -5.88 9.98
CA ARG A 353 -19.65 -5.14 11.05
C ARG A 353 -20.03 -5.76 12.40
N ASP A 354 -19.13 -6.56 12.94
CA ASP A 354 -19.30 -7.21 14.23
C ASP A 354 -18.92 -6.24 15.35
N LYS A 355 -19.56 -6.39 16.51
CA LYS A 355 -19.32 -5.53 17.68
C LYS A 355 -18.22 -6.10 18.57
#